data_AF-A0AAD8EBS3-F1
#
_entry.id   AF-A0AAD8EBS3-F1
#
_cell.length_a   1.000
_cell.length_b   1.000
_cell.length_c   1.000
_cell.angle_alpha   90.00
_cell.angle_beta   90.00
_cell.angle_gamma   90.00
#
_symmetry.space_group_name_H-M   'P 1'
#
loop_
_entity.id
_entity.type
_entity.pdbx_description
1 polymer ?
#
loop_
_entity_poly.entity_id
_entity_poly.type
_entity_poly.pdbx_seq_one_letter_code
_entity_poly.pdbx_strand_id
1 'polypeptide(L)'
;MTVSTDIAANRKVITEISLDTSLKDRKSKKDFLLLTVATNETDGFKRFMRSAKVYDIPVKVLGLGDKWEGGNVRRYAGGGQKINLLKKELDNHKENADKIIMFTD
;
A
#
# COMPACT_ATOMS: atom_id res chain seq x y z
N MET A 1 28.82 48.02 -8.84
CA MET A 1 27.53 47.74 -9.49
C MET A 1 27.04 46.41 -8.93
N THR A 2 26.10 46.48 -7.97
CA THR A 2 25.15 45.44 -7.51
C THR A 2 25.57 43.96 -7.53
N VAL A 3 26.10 43.47 -6.40
CA VAL A 3 25.85 42.09 -5.91
C VAL A 3 24.72 42.18 -4.87
N SER A 4 23.51 42.52 -5.31
CA SER A 4 22.34 42.69 -4.41
C SER A 4 21.09 41.94 -4.87
N THR A 5 21.14 41.27 -6.01
CA THR A 5 20.28 40.14 -6.35
C THR A 5 21.13 38.92 -5.95
N ASP A 6 20.85 38.17 -4.88
CA ASP A 6 19.93 37.04 -4.93
C ASP A 6 19.84 36.33 -3.55
N ILE A 7 20.09 37.05 -2.44
CA ILE A 7 20.04 36.43 -1.10
C ILE A 7 18.61 35.97 -0.77
N ALA A 8 17.61 36.78 -1.11
CA ALA A 8 16.20 36.44 -0.89
C ALA A 8 15.73 35.30 -1.82
N ALA A 9 16.19 35.29 -3.08
CA ALA A 9 15.88 34.22 -4.03
C ALA A 9 16.49 32.89 -3.58
N ASN A 10 17.76 32.88 -3.16
CA ASN A 10 18.43 31.68 -2.68
C ASN A 10 17.78 31.14 -1.39
N ARG A 11 17.39 32.04 -0.48
CA ARG A 11 16.67 31.66 0.75
C ARG A 11 15.31 31.04 0.45
N LYS A 12 14.57 31.58 -0.54
CA LYS A 12 13.28 31.02 -0.98
C LYS A 12 13.45 29.62 -1.56
N VAL A 13 14.44 29.44 -2.44
CA VAL A 13 14.76 28.14 -3.07
C VAL A 13 15.15 27.09 -2.02
N ILE A 14 16.01 27.44 -1.06
CA ILE A 14 16.41 26.54 0.05
C ILE A 14 15.20 26.14 0.91
N THR A 15 14.29 27.08 1.15
CA THR A 15 13.09 26.82 1.95
C THR A 15 12.13 25.88 1.22
N GLU A 16 11.91 26.05 -0.09
CA GLU A 16 11.10 25.16 -0.92
C GLU A 16 11.67 23.74 -1.00
N ILE A 17 12.99 23.60 -1.18
CA ILE A 17 13.66 22.29 -1.19
C ILE A 17 13.53 21.59 0.17
N SER A 18 13.69 22.33 1.27
CA SER A 18 13.56 21.79 2.63
C SER A 18 12.12 21.34 2.94
N LEU A 19 11.13 22.09 2.45
CA LEU A 19 9.72 21.74 2.54
C LEU A 19 9.38 20.50 1.72
N ASP A 20 9.85 20.37 0.48
CA ASP A 20 9.65 19.17 -0.36
C ASP A 20 10.27 17.92 0.29
N THR A 21 11.48 18.05 0.83
CA THR A 21 12.17 16.95 1.52
C THR A 21 11.40 16.54 2.79
N SER A 22 10.93 17.50 3.58
CA SER A 22 10.13 17.25 4.78
C SER A 22 8.77 16.59 4.47
N LEU A 23 8.16 16.93 3.33
CA LEU A 23 6.90 16.32 2.89
C LEU A 23 7.11 14.90 2.37
N LYS A 24 8.24 14.60 1.72
CA LYS A 24 8.62 13.25 1.29
C LYS A 24 8.86 12.29 2.46
N ASP A 25 9.45 12.77 3.56
CA ASP A 25 9.72 11.93 4.74
C ASP A 25 8.47 11.62 5.57
N ARG A 26 7.39 12.41 5.43
CA ARG A 26 6.11 12.12 6.09
C ARG A 26 5.24 11.22 5.24
N LYS A 27 5.56 9.91 5.20
CA LYS A 27 4.62 8.92 4.65
C LYS A 27 3.32 8.96 5.43
N SER A 28 2.26 9.34 4.73
CA SER A 28 0.93 9.41 5.29
C SER A 28 0.32 8.01 5.37
N LYS A 29 -0.70 7.81 6.21
CA LYS A 29 -1.51 6.58 6.17
C LYS A 29 -2.10 6.27 4.79
N LYS A 30 -2.20 7.25 3.89
CA LYS A 30 -2.69 7.07 2.51
C LYS A 30 -1.66 6.35 1.62
N ASP A 31 -0.40 6.34 2.04
CA ASP A 31 0.71 5.74 1.30
C ASP A 31 0.93 4.27 1.70
N PHE A 32 0.11 3.72 2.59
CA PHE A 32 0.13 2.32 3.00
C PHE A 32 -1.15 1.59 2.58
N LEU A 33 -1.02 0.37 2.09
CA LEU A 33 -2.13 -0.52 1.75
C LEU A 33 -1.82 -1.96 2.17
N LEU A 34 -2.71 -2.57 2.94
CA LEU A 34 -2.66 -4.00 3.26
C LEU A 34 -3.58 -4.77 2.30
N LEU A 35 -3.01 -5.73 1.58
CA LEU A 35 -3.71 -6.65 0.70
C LEU A 35 -3.82 -8.03 1.36
N THR A 36 -5.00 -8.63 1.31
CA THR A 36 -5.23 -10.03 1.69
C THR A 36 -6.12 -10.71 0.65
N VAL A 37 -6.08 -12.03 0.57
CA VAL A 37 -6.94 -12.83 -0.31
C VAL A 37 -7.87 -13.68 0.55
N ALA A 38 -9.18 -13.49 0.38
CA ALA A 38 -10.18 -14.33 1.04
C ALA A 38 -11.31 -14.63 0.06
N THR A 39 -11.58 -15.90 -0.21
CA THR A 39 -12.72 -16.30 -1.06
C THR A 39 -14.04 -16.38 -0.29
N ASN A 40 -13.96 -16.58 1.03
CA ASN A 40 -15.11 -16.76 1.91
C ASN A 40 -14.89 -16.03 3.24
N GLU A 41 -15.99 -15.58 3.86
CA GLU A 41 -15.95 -14.94 5.19
C GLU A 41 -15.83 -15.95 6.33
N THR A 42 -14.67 -16.58 6.44
CA THR A 42 -14.36 -17.49 7.55
C THR A 42 -14.24 -16.74 8.88
N ASP A 43 -14.30 -17.47 10.00
CA ASP A 43 -14.03 -16.87 11.32
C ASP A 43 -12.62 -16.23 11.40
N GLY A 44 -11.61 -16.89 10.80
CA GLY A 44 -10.26 -16.35 10.71
C GLY A 44 -10.21 -15.01 9.98
N PHE A 45 -10.91 -14.89 8.85
CA PHE A 45 -11.05 -13.63 8.12
C PHE A 45 -11.73 -12.55 8.96
N LYS A 46 -12.82 -12.87 9.67
CA LYS A 46 -13.51 -11.91 10.54
C LYS A 46 -12.62 -11.42 11.69
N ARG A 47 -11.82 -12.32 12.28
CA ARG A 47 -10.83 -11.97 13.31
C ARG A 47 -9.74 -11.04 12.76
N PHE A 48 -9.26 -11.31 11.55
CA PHE A 48 -8.30 -10.47 10.85
C PHE A 48 -8.87 -9.07 10.60
N MET A 49 -10.05 -8.95 10.00
CA MET A 49 -10.70 -7.67 9.73
C MET A 49 -10.99 -6.86 11.01
N ARG A 50 -11.40 -7.53 12.09
CA ARG A 50 -11.57 -6.89 13.41
C ARG A 50 -10.26 -6.31 13.92
N SER A 51 -9.15 -7.04 13.78
CA SER A 51 -7.83 -6.57 14.22
C SER A 51 -7.35 -5.38 13.38
N ALA A 52 -7.50 -5.45 12.05
CA ALA A 52 -7.16 -4.35 11.16
C ALA A 52 -7.94 -3.07 11.47
N LYS A 53 -9.23 -3.21 11.82
CA LYS A 53 -10.09 -2.09 12.22
C LYS A 53 -9.62 -1.44 13.52
N VAL A 54 -9.16 -2.21 14.51
CA VAL A 54 -8.67 -1.66 15.80
C VAL A 54 -7.46 -0.73 15.60
N TYR A 55 -6.60 -1.02 14.62
CA TYR A 55 -5.41 -0.23 14.34
C TYR A 55 -5.57 0.77 13.18
N ASP A 56 -6.80 0.93 12.66
CA ASP A 56 -7.10 1.77 11.50
C ASP A 56 -6.15 1.49 10.32
N ILE A 57 -5.97 0.20 10.02
CA ILE A 57 -5.15 -0.27 8.90
C ILE A 57 -6.04 -0.32 7.65
N PRO A 58 -5.66 0.35 6.55
CA PRO A 58 -6.39 0.28 5.29
C PRO A 58 -6.19 -1.10 4.65
N VAL A 59 -7.24 -1.92 4.67
CA VAL A 59 -7.24 -3.26 4.08
C VAL A 59 -8.06 -3.29 2.80
N LYS A 60 -7.52 -3.92 1.75
CA LYS A 60 -8.27 -4.34 0.58
C LYS A 60 -8.24 -5.86 0.47
N VAL A 61 -9.43 -6.44 0.42
CA VAL A 61 -9.64 -7.89 0.31
C VAL A 61 -9.82 -8.25 -1.15
N LEU A 62 -9.06 -9.22 -1.63
CA LEU A 62 -9.10 -9.70 -3.00
C LEU A 62 -9.81 -11.06 -3.07
N GLY A 63 -10.60 -11.27 -4.12
CA GLY A 63 -11.24 -12.55 -4.40
C GLY A 63 -12.45 -12.90 -3.54
N LEU A 64 -13.02 -11.95 -2.78
CA LEU A 64 -14.18 -12.22 -1.93
C LEU A 64 -15.40 -12.58 -2.77
N GLY A 65 -15.95 -13.78 -2.54
CA GLY A 65 -17.05 -14.33 -3.34
C GLY A 65 -16.61 -15.08 -4.60
N ASP A 66 -15.33 -14.99 -4.99
CA ASP A 66 -14.80 -15.76 -6.11
C ASP A 66 -14.63 -17.23 -5.71
N LYS A 67 -14.86 -18.13 -6.67
CA LYS A 67 -14.57 -19.55 -6.47
C LYS A 67 -13.07 -19.76 -6.30
N TRP A 68 -12.69 -20.55 -5.31
CA TRP A 68 -11.32 -20.99 -5.15
C TRP A 68 -10.95 -22.07 -6.17
N GLU A 69 -9.95 -21.77 -6.99
CA GLU A 69 -9.35 -22.64 -8.01
C GLU A 69 -7.85 -22.88 -7.74
N GLY A 70 -7.29 -22.33 -6.66
CA GLY A 70 -5.88 -22.46 -6.29
C GLY A 70 -5.46 -23.85 -5.75
N GLY A 71 -6.28 -24.88 -5.87
CA GLY A 71 -5.98 -26.24 -5.39
C GLY A 71 -6.03 -26.41 -3.86
N ASN A 72 -5.78 -27.61 -3.34
CA ASN A 72 -5.83 -27.87 -1.90
C ASN A 72 -4.53 -27.50 -1.19
N VAL A 73 -4.37 -26.21 -0.87
CA VAL A 73 -3.21 -25.63 -0.16
C VAL A 73 -2.92 -26.25 1.21
N ARG A 74 -3.88 -26.94 1.82
CA ARG A 74 -3.65 -27.66 3.09
C ARG A 74 -2.93 -28.99 2.91
N ARG A 75 -2.98 -29.58 1.72
CA ARG A 75 -2.45 -30.93 1.45
C ARG A 75 -1.29 -30.93 0.46
N TYR A 76 -1.24 -29.97 -0.45
CA TYR A 76 -0.23 -29.91 -1.52
C TYR A 76 0.18 -28.46 -1.80
N ALA A 77 1.25 -28.30 -2.58
CA ALA A 77 1.60 -27.01 -3.17
C ALA A 77 0.42 -26.47 -4.00
N GLY A 78 0.11 -25.19 -3.83
CA GLY A 78 -1.03 -24.53 -4.47
C GLY A 78 -1.06 -23.05 -4.13
N GLY A 79 -2.19 -22.40 -4.38
CA GLY A 79 -2.43 -21.00 -4.03
C GLY A 79 -1.97 -19.99 -5.06
N GLY A 80 -1.59 -20.42 -6.28
CA GLY A 80 -1.22 -19.53 -7.38
C GLY A 80 -2.31 -18.52 -7.76
N GLN A 81 -3.58 -18.83 -7.50
CA GLN A 81 -4.68 -17.89 -7.65
C GLN A 81 -4.46 -16.59 -6.84
N LYS A 82 -3.86 -16.68 -5.64
CA LYS A 82 -3.53 -15.52 -4.80
C LYS A 82 -2.54 -14.59 -5.51
N ILE A 83 -1.55 -15.16 -6.19
CA ILE A 83 -0.55 -14.39 -6.96
C ILE A 83 -1.19 -13.71 -8.18
N ASN A 84 -2.10 -14.38 -8.87
CA ASN A 84 -2.81 -13.78 -10.00
C ASN A 84 -3.71 -12.62 -9.57
N LEU A 85 -4.40 -12.76 -8.44
CA LEU A 85 -5.21 -11.68 -7.85
C LEU A 85 -4.32 -10.51 -7.41
N LEU A 86 -3.21 -10.81 -6.72
CA LEU A 86 -2.24 -9.79 -6.29
C LEU A 86 -1.66 -9.04 -7.49
N LYS A 87 -1.24 -9.75 -8.55
CA LYS A 87 -0.68 -9.15 -9.77
C LYS A 87 -1.66 -8.15 -10.40
N LYS A 88 -2.93 -8.54 -10.55
CA LYS A 88 -3.99 -7.66 -11.08
C LYS A 88 -4.18 -6.41 -10.21
N GLU A 89 -4.11 -6.57 -8.89
CA GLU A 89 -4.25 -5.42 -7.99
C GLU A 89 -3.05 -4.47 -8.06
N LEU A 90 -1.83 -5.01 -8.13
CA LEU A 90 -0.61 -4.20 -8.22
C LEU A 90 -0.55 -3.35 -9.50
N ASP A 91 -1.21 -3.77 -10.58
CA ASP A 91 -1.32 -2.96 -11.80
C ASP A 91 -1.95 -1.58 -11.54
N ASN A 92 -2.84 -1.47 -10.55
CA ASN A 92 -3.50 -0.20 -10.18
C ASN A 92 -2.59 0.76 -9.40
N HIS A 93 -1.42 0.32 -8.95
CA HIS A 93 -0.51 1.10 -8.09
C HIS A 93 0.85 1.35 -8.74
N LYS A 94 1.04 0.99 -10.02
CA LYS A 94 2.31 1.10 -10.75
C LYS A 94 2.90 2.52 -10.80
N GLU A 95 2.04 3.52 -10.90
CA GLU A 95 2.46 4.92 -11.02
C GLU A 95 2.83 5.57 -9.69
N ASN A 96 2.61 4.89 -8.55
CA ASN A 96 2.92 5.43 -7.22
C ASN A 96 4.11 4.69 -6.60
N ALA A 97 5.31 5.17 -6.90
CA ALA A 97 6.58 4.60 -6.41
C ALA A 97 6.74 4.67 -4.89
N ASP A 98 6.07 5.62 -4.23
CA ASP A 98 6.18 5.83 -2.79
C ASP A 98 5.19 4.97 -1.97
N LYS A 99 4.25 4.30 -2.64
CA LYS A 99 3.24 3.47 -1.99
C LYS A 99 3.86 2.20 -1.40
N ILE A 100 3.62 1.98 -0.11
CA ILE A 100 3.97 0.75 0.59
C ILE A 100 2.77 -0.20 0.54
N ILE A 101 2.99 -1.38 -0.05
CA ILE A 101 1.98 -2.43 -0.10
C ILE A 101 2.48 -3.61 0.73
N MET A 102 1.71 -4.00 1.74
CA MET A 102 1.92 -5.21 2.52
C MET A 102 0.94 -6.28 2.07
N PHE A 103 1.40 -7.51 1.89
CA PHE A 103 0.55 -8.65 1.57
C PHE A 103 0.54 -9.64 2.72
N THR A 104 -0.64 -10.08 3.16
CA THR A 104 -0.81 -11.15 4.16
C THR A 104 -1.84 -12.16 3.69
N ASP A 105 -1.72 -13.40 4.16
CA ASP A 105 -2.71 -14.46 3.86
C ASP A 105 -4.07 -14.22 4.56
#